data_AF-A0A497J068-F1
#
_entry.id   AF-A0A497J068-F1
#
_cell.length_a   1.000
_cell.length_b   1.000
_cell.length_c   1.000
_cell.angle_alpha   90.00
_cell.angle_beta   90.00
_cell.angle_gamma   90.00
#
_symmetry.space_group_name_H-M   'P 1'
#
loop_
_entity.id
_entity.type
_entity.pdbx_description
1 polymer ?
#
loop_
_entity_poly.entity_id
_entity_poly.type
_entity_poly.pdbx_seq_one_letter_code
_entity_poly.pdbx_strand_id
1 'polypeptide(L)'
;MDNCLRVPDAKGIYAAGDCIHLKIGGRWASKMAEEAMFQRETIAENIWRDLKGLDPKPHKIRFSTDNPKCLVSLGGGVAVIVVRAEDLICGETPVLA
;
A
#
# COMPACT_ATOMS: atom_id res chain seq x y z
N MET A 1 8.40 10.73 -5.79
CA MET A 1 8.80 9.72 -4.80
C MET A 1 9.74 8.75 -5.49
N ASP A 2 10.85 8.37 -4.86
CA ASP A 2 11.67 7.28 -5.38
C ASP A 2 11.13 5.89 -4.98
N ASN A 3 11.75 4.83 -5.49
CA ASN A 3 11.31 3.45 -5.20
C ASN A 3 11.54 3.03 -3.73
N CYS A 4 12.25 3.84 -2.94
CA CYS A 4 12.56 3.61 -1.54
C CYS A 4 11.68 4.46 -0.60
N LEU A 5 10.64 5.11 -1.14
CA LEU A 5 9.70 5.99 -0.43
C LEU A 5 10.33 7.29 0.09
N ARG A 6 11.45 7.71 -0.51
CA ARG A 6 12.09 8.99 -0.21
C ARG A 6 11.55 10.11 -1.08
N VAL A 7 11.38 11.27 -0.45
CA VAL A 7 11.00 12.50 -1.15
C VAL A 7 12.21 12.96 -1.99
N PRO A 8 12.07 13.13 -3.32
CA PRO A 8 13.16 13.62 -4.16
C PRO A 8 13.70 14.95 -3.64
N ASP A 9 15.01 15.15 -3.76
CA ASP A 9 15.72 16.36 -3.36
C ASP A 9 15.64 16.70 -1.85
N ALA A 10 15.14 15.78 -1.03
CA ALA A 10 15.00 15.96 0.42
C ALA A 10 15.62 14.79 1.20
N LYS A 11 16.82 15.03 1.75
CA LYS A 11 17.58 14.00 2.48
C LYS A 11 16.88 13.62 3.78
N GLY A 12 16.72 12.31 4.02
CA GLY A 12 16.15 11.78 5.25
C GLY A 12 14.64 11.98 5.38
N ILE A 13 13.96 12.44 4.33
CA ILE A 13 12.51 12.62 4.32
C ILE A 13 11.85 11.48 3.56
N TYR A 14 10.86 10.87 4.20
CA TYR A 14 10.03 9.81 3.66
C TYR A 14 8.56 10.22 3.72
N ALA A 15 7.73 9.65 2.86
CA ALA A 15 6.29 9.78 2.98
C ALA A 15 5.58 8.47 2.59
N ALA A 16 4.36 8.29 3.11
CA ALA A 16 3.52 7.12 2.89
C ALA A 16 2.05 7.51 2.74
N GLY A 17 1.24 6.51 2.38
CA GLY A 17 -0.21 6.60 2.32
C GLY A 17 -0.70 7.59 1.26
N ASP A 18 -1.73 8.33 1.63
CA ASP A 18 -2.46 9.17 0.66
C ASP A 18 -1.66 10.37 0.17
N CYS A 19 -0.57 10.73 0.83
CA CYS A 19 0.32 11.82 0.42
C CYS A 19 1.24 11.45 -0.75
N ILE A 20 1.30 10.18 -1.18
CA ILE A 20 2.31 9.73 -2.16
C ILE A 20 1.70 9.16 -3.45
N HIS A 21 2.28 9.48 -4.59
CA HIS A 21 1.93 8.87 -5.88
C HIS A 21 3.12 8.04 -6.36
N LEU A 22 2.99 6.71 -6.31
CA LEU A 22 4.11 5.77 -6.40
C LEU A 22 3.93 4.78 -7.56
N LYS A 23 4.93 4.74 -8.45
CA LYS A 23 5.04 3.77 -9.54
C LYS A 23 6.33 2.96 -9.42
N ILE A 24 6.24 1.64 -9.34
CA ILE A 24 7.41 0.74 -9.27
C ILE A 24 7.23 -0.39 -10.27
N GLY A 25 8.20 -0.56 -11.17
CA GLY A 25 8.18 -1.64 -12.17
C GLY A 25 6.95 -1.60 -13.06
N GLY A 26 6.54 -0.41 -13.51
CA GLY A 26 5.38 -0.21 -14.38
C GLY A 26 4.02 -0.16 -13.66
N ARG A 27 3.94 -0.60 -12.39
CA ARG A 27 2.69 -0.72 -11.63
C ARG A 27 2.50 0.44 -10.66
N TRP A 28 1.24 0.81 -10.45
CA TRP A 28 0.85 1.88 -9.52
C TRP A 28 0.36 1.30 -8.20
N ALA A 29 0.84 1.85 -7.08
CA ALA A 29 0.34 1.49 -5.76
C ALA A 29 -1.07 2.08 -5.55
N SER A 30 -1.99 1.28 -5.02
CA SER A 30 -3.34 1.73 -4.67
C SER A 30 -3.32 2.66 -3.44
N LYS A 31 -4.23 3.62 -3.42
CA LYS A 31 -4.48 4.52 -2.27
C LYS A 31 -5.30 3.78 -1.23
N MET A 32 -4.63 3.00 -0.37
CA MET A 32 -5.29 2.12 0.60
C MET A 32 -4.52 2.07 1.91
N ALA A 33 -5.27 1.88 3.00
CA ALA A 33 -4.71 1.74 4.35
C ALA A 33 -3.71 0.57 4.44
N GLU A 34 -4.04 -0.58 3.86
CA GLU A 34 -3.15 -1.76 3.88
C GLU A 34 -1.83 -1.48 3.17
N GLU A 35 -1.86 -0.87 1.98
CA GLU A 35 -0.64 -0.50 1.25
C GLU A 35 0.19 0.53 2.05
N ALA A 36 -0.46 1.48 2.71
CA ALA A 36 0.20 2.43 3.61
C ALA A 36 0.90 1.74 4.80
N MET A 37 0.35 0.64 5.32
CA MET A 37 0.98 -0.18 6.36
C MET A 37 2.27 -0.85 5.84
N PHE A 38 2.26 -1.40 4.63
CA PHE A 38 3.48 -1.99 4.03
C PHE A 38 4.54 -0.93 3.69
N GLN A 39 4.10 0.27 3.28
CA GLN A 39 4.99 1.42 3.08
C GLN A 39 5.66 1.81 4.40
N ARG A 40 4.92 1.85 5.52
CA ARG A 40 5.45 2.14 6.86
C ARG A 40 6.58 1.19 7.24
N GLU A 41 6.41 -0.11 7.02
CA GLU A 41 7.45 -1.11 7.31
C GLU A 41 8.74 -0.84 6.52
N THR A 42 8.59 -0.52 5.23
CA THR A 42 9.73 -0.20 4.36
C THR A 42 10.43 1.08 4.80
N ILE A 43 9.68 2.12 5.16
CA ILE A 43 10.24 3.39 5.65
C ILE A 43 10.98 3.17 6.96
N ALA A 44 10.42 2.43 7.91
CA ALA A 44 11.08 2.13 9.17
C ALA A 44 12.41 1.38 8.96
N GLU A 45 12.42 0.39 8.06
CA GLU A 45 13.65 -0.33 7.68
C GLU A 45 14.69 0.63 7.04
N ASN A 46 14.24 1.52 6.15
CA ASN A 46 15.11 2.46 5.46
C ASN A 46 15.66 3.57 6.36
N ILE A 47 14.89 4.07 7.32
CA ILE A 47 15.40 4.99 8.34
C ILE A 47 16.55 4.33 9.12
N TRP A 48 16.37 3.07 9.53
CA TRP A 48 17.43 2.33 10.22
C TRP A 48 18.66 2.11 9.33
N ARG A 49 18.47 1.75 8.05
CA ARG A 49 19.57 1.59 7.07
C ARG A 49 20.35 2.89 6.86
N ASP A 50 19.65 4.01 6.69
CA ASP A 50 20.24 5.34 6.54
C ASP A 50 21.09 5.70 7.76
N LEU A 51 20.60 5.43 8.98
CA LEU A 51 21.36 5.63 10.23
C LEU A 51 22.61 4.75 10.33
N LYS A 52 22.66 3.63 9.61
CA LYS A 52 23.80 2.71 9.56
C LYS A 52 24.70 2.92 8.34
N GLY A 53 24.39 3.88 7.47
CA GLY A 53 25.12 4.08 6.22
C GLY A 53 24.97 2.91 5.24
N LEU A 54 23.87 2.16 5.34
CA LEU A 54 23.54 1.05 4.45
C LEU A 54 22.66 1.53 3.30
N ASP A 55 22.71 0.82 2.19
CA ASP A 55 21.85 1.12 1.05
C ASP A 55 20.36 0.93 1.40
N PRO A 56 19.49 1.87 0.98
CA PRO A 56 18.06 1.77 1.19
C PRO A 56 17.47 0.66 0.33
N LYS A 57 16.43 0.02 0.86
CA LYS A 57 15.72 -1.06 0.20
C LYS A 57 14.49 -0.53 -0.54
N PRO A 58 14.25 -0.97 -1.78
CA PRO A 58 13.06 -0.58 -2.51
C PRO A 58 11.80 -1.18 -1.88
N HIS A 59 10.73 -0.41 -1.92
CA HIS A 59 9.40 -0.87 -1.56
C HIS A 59 8.87 -1.87 -2.59
N LYS A 60 8.08 -2.84 -2.12
CA LYS A 60 7.36 -3.79 -2.97
C LYS A 60 5.88 -3.52 -2.84
N ILE A 61 5.27 -3.04 -3.92
CA ILE A 61 3.82 -2.83 -4.02
C ILE A 61 3.11 -4.15 -3.72
N ARG A 62 2.26 -4.15 -2.70
CA ARG A 62 1.44 -5.32 -2.31
C ARG A 62 0.06 -5.23 -2.93
N PHE A 63 -0.49 -4.01 -3.01
CA PHE A 63 -1.76 -3.72 -3.63
C PHE A 63 -1.57 -2.76 -4.81
N SER A 64 -1.64 -3.32 -6.01
CA SER A 64 -1.61 -2.55 -7.25
C SER A 64 -3.01 -2.12 -7.65
N THR A 65 -3.12 -1.00 -8.36
CA THR A 65 -4.37 -0.60 -9.04
C THR A 65 -4.81 -1.60 -10.09
N ASP A 66 -3.87 -2.40 -10.63
CA ASP A 66 -4.16 -3.40 -11.67
C ASP A 66 -4.92 -4.62 -11.11
N ASN A 67 -4.82 -4.87 -9.81
CA ASN A 67 -5.44 -6.01 -9.12
C ASN A 67 -6.01 -5.54 -7.79
N PRO A 68 -7.08 -4.72 -7.80
CA PRO A 68 -7.66 -4.18 -6.58
C PRO A 68 -8.21 -5.32 -5.72
N LYS A 69 -8.02 -5.20 -4.40
CA LYS A 69 -8.60 -6.09 -3.40
C LYS A 69 -9.22 -5.25 -2.32
N CYS A 70 -10.51 -5.41 -2.11
CA CYS A 70 -11.24 -4.65 -1.10
C CYS A 70 -12.54 -5.37 -0.76
N LEU A 71 -12.87 -5.40 0.54
CA LEU A 71 -14.19 -5.74 1.05
C LEU A 71 -14.88 -4.43 1.43
N VAL A 72 -16.00 -4.14 0.79
CA VAL A 72 -16.77 -2.91 0.98
C VAL A 72 -18.13 -3.27 1.57
N SER A 73 -18.46 -2.73 2.75
CA SER A 73 -19.80 -2.89 3.32
C SER A 73 -20.83 -2.09 2.51
N LEU A 74 -22.00 -2.69 2.31
CA LEU A 74 -23.19 -2.03 1.75
C LEU A 74 -24.19 -1.60 2.84
N GLY A 75 -23.83 -1.77 4.12
CA GLY A 75 -24.76 -1.65 5.24
C GLY A 75 -25.69 -2.88 5.36
N GLY A 76 -26.52 -2.92 6.40
CA GLY A 76 -27.52 -3.97 6.59
C GLY A 76 -26.97 -5.39 6.72
N GLY A 77 -25.70 -5.55 7.10
CA GLY A 77 -25.05 -6.86 7.17
C GLY A 77 -24.62 -7.42 5.82
N VAL A 78 -24.61 -6.63 4.75
CA VAL A 78 -24.19 -7.05 3.40
C VAL A 78 -22.87 -6.38 3.00
N ALA A 79 -22.04 -7.10 2.25
CA ALA A 79 -20.81 -6.57 1.69
C ALA A 79 -20.53 -7.12 0.29
N VAL A 80 -19.67 -6.41 -0.44
CA VAL A 80 -19.12 -6.84 -1.72
C VAL A 80 -17.61 -6.92 -1.58
N ILE A 81 -17.01 -8.01 -2.06
CA ILE A 81 -15.57 -8.19 -2.11
C ILE A 81 -15.08 -8.36 -3.53
N VAL A 82 -13.97 -7.70 -3.84
CA VAL A 82 -13.13 -7.98 -5.01
C VAL A 82 -11.92 -8.75 -4.51
N VAL A 83 -11.77 -10.02 -4.93
CA VAL A 83 -10.63 -10.87 -4.53
C VAL A 83 -9.55 -10.88 -5.62
N ARG A 84 -9.98 -10.83 -6.88
CA ARG A 84 -9.21 -10.65 -8.12
C ARG A 84 -10.03 -9.79 -9.08
N ALA A 85 -9.41 -9.25 -10.12
CA ALA A 85 -10.08 -8.33 -11.06
C ALA A 85 -11.38 -8.91 -11.64
N GLU A 86 -11.41 -10.21 -11.93
CA GLU A 86 -12.61 -10.94 -12.41
C GLU A 86 -13.51 -11.54 -11.30
N ASP A 87 -13.05 -11.60 -10.04
CA ASP A 87 -13.76 -12.26 -8.94
C ASP A 87 -14.48 -11.24 -8.06
N LEU A 88 -15.74 -10.94 -8.40
CA LEU A 88 -16.66 -10.13 -7.60
C LEU A 88 -17.64 -11.03 -6.84
N ILE A 89 -17.66 -10.94 -5.52
CA ILE A 89 -18.57 -11.72 -4.68
C ILE A 89 -19.38 -10.77 -3.81
N CYS A 90 -20.70 -11.00 -3.74
CA CYS A 90 -21.62 -10.28 -2.87
C CYS A 90 -22.25 -11.28 -1.89
N GLY A 91 -22.40 -10.89 -0.64
CA GLY A 91 -23.00 -11.75 0.37
C GLY A 91 -23.10 -11.10 1.74
N GLU A 92 -23.44 -11.92 2.73
CA GLU A 92 -23.42 -11.49 4.13
C GLU A 92 -22.00 -11.07 4.52
N THR A 93 -21.93 -9.95 5.24
CA THR A 93 -20.66 -9.47 5.77
C THR A 93 -20.23 -10.47 6.84
N PRO A 94 -19.02 -11.04 6.77
CA PRO A 94 -18.48 -11.76 7.92
C PRO A 94 -18.38 -10.74 9.05
N VAL A 95 -19.34 -10.79 9.96
CA VAL A 95 -19.33 -9.94 11.15
C VAL A 95 -18.12 -10.39 11.94
N LEU A 96 -17.13 -9.52 12.10
CA LEU A 96 -16.12 -9.68 13.14
C LEU A 96 -16.88 -9.57 14.48
N ALA A 97 -17.32 -10.72 14.99
CA ALA A 97 -17.84 -10.86 16.34
C ALA A 97 -16.71 -10.66 17.36
#